data_AF-A0A938Z5H4-F1
#
_entry.id   AF-A0A938Z5H4-F1
#
_cell.length_a   1.000
_cell.length_b   1.000
_cell.length_c   1.000
_cell.angle_alpha   90.00
_cell.angle_beta   90.00
_cell.angle_gamma   90.00
#
_symmetry.space_group_name_H-M   'P 1'
#
loop_
_entity.id
_entity.type
_entity.pdbx_description
1 polymer ?
#
loop_
_entity_poly.entity_id
_entity_poly.type
_entity_poly.pdbx_seq_one_letter_code
_entity_poly.pdbx_strand_id
1 'polypeptide(L)'
;MNGLFITIEGPDGAGKTSVLNELYPRLQLTAKRSIVKTREPGGIPIAEKIRHVILDPSNDRMDDRTEALLYAAARRQHLIEKVWPALDEDKIVLCDRFVD
;
A
#
# COMPACT_ATOMS: atom_id res chain seq x y z
N MET A 1 -12.93 3.94 13.19
CA MET A 1 -12.60 2.91 12.19
C MET A 1 -13.61 1.78 12.20
N ASN A 2 -14.53 1.79 11.22
CA ASN A 2 -15.49 0.68 10.97
C ASN A 2 -15.23 -0.02 9.62
N GLY A 3 -14.39 0.58 8.76
CA GLY A 3 -13.99 0.03 7.48
C GLY A 3 -13.14 -1.23 7.59
N LEU A 4 -12.88 -1.84 6.43
CA LEU A 4 -12.11 -3.08 6.32
C LEU A 4 -10.79 -2.83 5.60
N PHE A 5 -9.68 -3.19 6.24
CA PHE A 5 -8.35 -3.09 5.63
C PHE A 5 -7.88 -4.48 5.18
N ILE A 6 -7.63 -4.63 3.88
CA ILE A 6 -7.17 -5.88 3.25
C ILE A 6 -5.82 -5.61 2.61
N THR A 7 -4.80 -6.37 3.00
CA THR A 7 -3.47 -6.33 2.40
C THR A 7 -3.19 -7.62 1.63
N ILE A 8 -2.48 -7.51 0.52
CA ILE A 8 -2.01 -8.67 -0.26
C ILE A 8 -0.49 -8.68 -0.20
N GLU A 9 0.06 -9.72 0.44
CA GLU A 9 1.48 -9.88 0.73
C GLU A 9 2.08 -11.10 0.03
N GLY A 10 3.41 -11.14 -0.05
CA GLY A 10 4.16 -12.26 -0.60
C GLY A 10 5.39 -11.81 -1.40
N PRO A 11 6.30 -12.74 -1.71
CA PRO A 11 7.53 -12.43 -2.42
C PRO A 11 7.26 -11.97 -3.86
N ASP A 12 8.28 -11.41 -4.50
CA ASP A 12 8.21 -11.09 -5.92
C ASP A 12 7.95 -12.35 -6.77
N GLY A 13 7.10 -12.21 -7.78
CA GLY A 13 6.63 -13.34 -8.59
C GLY A 13 5.50 -14.18 -7.96
N ALA A 14 5.07 -13.92 -6.71
CA ALA A 14 3.98 -14.67 -6.05
C ALA A 14 2.57 -14.47 -6.63
N GLY A 15 2.42 -13.67 -7.70
CA GLY A 15 1.12 -13.43 -8.35
C GLY A 15 0.21 -12.42 -7.65
N LYS A 16 0.71 -11.63 -6.69
CA LYS A 16 -0.05 -10.58 -5.97
C LYS A 16 -0.84 -9.65 -6.90
N THR A 17 -0.18 -9.15 -7.95
CA THR A 17 -0.82 -8.27 -8.95
C THR A 17 -1.93 -8.99 -9.70
N SER A 18 -1.74 -10.27 -10.06
CA SER A 18 -2.77 -11.08 -10.71
C SER A 18 -3.99 -11.27 -9.81
N VAL A 19 -3.77 -11.61 -8.54
CA VAL A 19 -4.84 -11.75 -7.53
C VAL A 19 -5.59 -10.43 -7.38
N LEU A 20 -4.90 -9.30 -7.26
CA LEU A 20 -5.54 -7.99 -7.14
C LEU A 20 -6.36 -7.61 -8.37
N ASN A 21 -5.86 -7.92 -9.57
CA ASN A 21 -6.55 -7.64 -10.83
C ASN A 21 -7.85 -8.45 -10.98
N GLU A 22 -7.89 -9.69 -10.47
CA GLU A 22 -9.11 -10.50 -10.46
C GLU A 22 -10.06 -10.17 -9.30
N LEU A 23 -9.49 -9.92 -8.11
CA LEU A 23 -10.25 -9.68 -6.89
C LEU A 23 -10.99 -8.35 -6.95
N TYR A 24 -10.34 -7.30 -7.46
CA TYR A 24 -10.90 -5.95 -7.43
C TYR A 24 -12.24 -5.83 -8.18
N PRO A 25 -12.38 -6.27 -9.45
CA PRO A 25 -13.67 -6.21 -10.15
C PRO A 25 -14.77 -7.01 -9.44
N ARG A 26 -14.43 -8.20 -8.90
CA ARG A 26 -15.39 -9.05 -8.17
C ARG A 26 -15.86 -8.37 -6.88
N LEU A 27 -14.95 -7.74 -6.14
CA LEU A 27 -15.31 -6.98 -4.95
C LEU A 27 -16.16 -5.76 -5.31
N GLN A 28 -15.85 -5.04 -6.40
CA GLN A 28 -16.68 -3.91 -6.83
C GLN A 28 -18.13 -4.30 -7.15
N LEU A 29 -18.36 -5.51 -7.65
CA LEU A 29 -19.70 -6.02 -7.98
C LEU A 29 -20.48 -6.51 -6.76
N THR A 30 -19.80 -6.96 -5.71
CA THR A 30 -20.41 -7.69 -4.58
C THR A 30 -20.38 -6.91 -3.27
N ALA A 31 -19.43 -6.00 -3.09
CA ALA A 31 -19.30 -5.21 -1.88
C ALA A 31 -20.36 -4.11 -1.83
N LYS A 32 -20.98 -3.95 -0.67
CA LYS A 32 -21.89 -2.81 -0.39
C LYS A 32 -21.12 -1.53 -0.05
N ARG A 33 -19.83 -1.64 0.27
CA ARG A 33 -18.95 -0.53 0.68
C ARG A 33 -18.09 -0.07 -0.50
N SER A 34 -17.80 1.22 -0.57
CA SER A 34 -16.83 1.74 -1.53
C SER A 34 -15.45 1.14 -1.29
N ILE A 35 -14.68 0.95 -2.36
CA ILE A 35 -13.36 0.33 -2.32
C ILE A 35 -12.30 1.35 -2.74
N VAL A 36 -11.27 1.50 -1.92
CA VAL A 36 -10.08 2.31 -2.18
C VAL A 36 -8.91 1.38 -2.45
N LYS A 37 -8.30 1.49 -3.63
CA LYS A 37 -7.05 0.79 -3.94
C LYS A 37 -5.84 1.64 -3.59
N THR A 38 -4.81 0.99 -3.07
CA THR A 38 -3.52 1.63 -2.79
C THR A 38 -2.38 0.62 -2.74
N ARG A 39 -1.15 1.06 -2.47
CA ARG A 39 0.05 0.22 -2.40
C ARG A 39 1.10 0.79 -1.44
N GLU A 40 1.99 -0.05 -0.94
CA GLU A 40 3.20 0.37 -0.25
C GLU A 40 4.48 -0.24 -0.85
N PRO A 41 5.63 0.47 -0.78
CA PRO A 41 5.74 1.90 -0.49
C PRO A 41 5.14 2.72 -1.66
N GLY A 42 4.45 3.83 -1.35
CA GLY A 42 3.78 4.66 -2.36
C GLY A 42 2.32 4.97 -2.00
N GLY A 43 1.48 5.12 -3.03
CA GLY A 43 0.03 5.27 -2.89
C GLY A 43 -0.47 6.71 -2.70
N ILE A 44 0.43 7.65 -2.40
CA ILE A 44 0.21 9.11 -2.26
C ILE A 44 1.47 9.89 -2.70
N PRO A 45 1.38 11.20 -3.04
CA PRO A 45 2.50 11.94 -3.61
C PRO A 45 3.78 11.93 -2.77
N ILE A 46 3.70 12.06 -1.45
CA ILE A 46 4.89 12.05 -0.57
C ILE A 46 5.51 10.64 -0.50
N ALA A 47 4.68 9.61 -0.33
CA ALA A 47 5.19 8.23 -0.27
C ALA A 47 5.77 7.76 -1.61
N GLU A 48 5.27 8.25 -2.75
CA GLU A 48 5.87 7.96 -4.07
C GLU A 48 7.26 8.60 -4.22
N LYS A 49 7.49 9.80 -3.66
CA LYS A 49 8.84 10.39 -3.62
C LYS A 49 9.80 9.56 -2.77
N ILE A 50 9.35 9.06 -1.61
CA ILE A 50 10.16 8.19 -0.76
C ILE A 50 10.43 6.85 -1.46
N ARG A 51 9.41 6.28 -2.11
CA ARG A 51 9.55 5.07 -2.94
C ARG A 51 10.64 5.23 -4.00
N HIS A 52 10.70 6.38 -4.67
CA HIS A 52 11.76 6.63 -5.66
C HIS A 52 13.15 6.56 -5.04
N VAL A 53 13.34 7.09 -3.82
CA VAL A 53 14.63 6.99 -3.12
C VAL A 53 14.97 5.54 -2.76
N ILE A 54 14.00 4.79 -2.24
CA ILE A 54 14.18 3.38 -1.85
C ILE A 54 14.54 2.50 -3.05
N LEU A 55 13.86 2.66 -4.17
CA LEU A 55 13.98 1.76 -5.33
C LEU A 55 15.01 2.21 -6.37
N ASP A 56 15.69 3.33 -6.16
CA ASP A 56 16.71 3.80 -7.06
C ASP A 56 17.99 2.95 -6.90
N PRO A 57 18.38 2.15 -7.92
CA PRO A 57 19.55 1.28 -7.85
C PRO A 57 20.87 2.05 -7.73
N SER A 58 20.89 3.36 -7.96
CA SER A 58 22.06 4.20 -7.74
C SER A 58 22.32 4.52 -6.26
N ASN A 59 21.37 4.26 -5.37
CA ASN A 59 21.52 4.41 -3.92
C ASN A 59 22.16 3.16 -3.27
N ASP A 60 23.21 2.61 -3.88
CA ASP A 60 23.87 1.34 -3.52
C ASP A 60 24.67 1.37 -2.19
N ARG A 61 24.75 2.54 -1.55
CA ARG A 61 25.42 2.76 -0.26
C ARG A 61 24.46 3.04 0.89
N MET A 62 23.15 2.88 0.69
CA MET A 62 22.17 3.06 1.75
C MET A 62 22.33 1.97 2.81
N ASP A 63 22.36 2.36 4.08
CA ASP A 63 22.34 1.42 5.21
C ASP A 63 20.96 0.78 5.36
N ASP A 64 20.91 -0.51 5.69
CA ASP A 64 19.67 -1.30 5.82
C ASP A 64 18.65 -0.66 6.79
N ARG A 65 19.10 -0.02 7.87
CA ARG A 65 18.19 0.65 8.81
C ARG A 65 17.66 1.95 8.24
N THR A 66 18.47 2.66 7.46
CA THR A 66 18.01 3.85 6.74
C THR A 66 16.91 3.48 5.75
N GLU A 67 17.09 2.41 4.99
CA GLU A 67 16.07 1.89 4.09
C GLU A 67 14.77 1.54 4.85
N ALA A 68 14.88 0.76 5.93
CA ALA A 68 13.73 0.40 6.77
C ALA A 68 12.98 1.61 7.35
N LEU A 69 13.71 2.65 7.77
CA LEU A 69 13.12 3.90 8.26
C LEU A 69 12.40 4.68 7.15
N LEU A 70 12.91 4.66 5.92
CA LEU A 70 12.22 5.25 4.77
C LEU A 70 10.92 4.51 4.45
N TYR A 71 10.91 3.18 4.48
CA TYR A 71 9.67 2.40 4.37
C TYR A 71 8.67 2.79 5.46
N ALA A 72 9.12 2.89 6.72
CA ALA A 72 8.27 3.30 7.83
C ALA A 72 7.73 4.73 7.68
N ALA A 73 8.54 5.67 7.18
CA ALA A 73 8.15 7.05 6.92
C ALA A 73 7.10 7.14 5.80
N ALA A 74 7.30 6.42 4.69
CA ALA A 74 6.35 6.33 3.59
C ALA A 74 5.00 5.78 4.06
N ARG A 75 5.02 4.66 4.80
CA ARG A 75 3.85 4.04 5.41
C ARG A 75 3.10 4.99 6.34
N ARG A 76 3.81 5.68 7.23
CA ARG A 76 3.18 6.61 8.18
C ARG A 76 2.40 7.70 7.46
N GLN A 77 2.99 8.31 6.44
CA GLN A 77 2.30 9.34 5.66
C GLN A 77 1.11 8.76 4.89
N HIS A 78 1.27 7.58 4.28
CA HIS A 78 0.19 6.90 3.56
C HIS A 78 -1.01 6.55 4.46
N LEU A 79 -0.75 6.10 5.69
CA LEU A 79 -1.78 5.83 6.68
C LEU A 79 -2.60 7.07 7.03
N ILE A 80 -1.91 8.19 7.30
CA ILE A 80 -2.52 9.46 7.70
C ILE A 80 -3.33 10.08 6.56
N GLU A 81 -2.77 10.10 5.34
CA GLU A 81 -3.35 10.84 4.22
C GLU A 81 -4.45 10.06 3.50
N LYS A 82 -4.39 8.72 3.51
CA LYS A 82 -5.26 7.89 2.64
C LYS A 82 -5.95 6.74 3.37
N VAL A 83 -5.23 5.92 4.12
CA VAL A 83 -5.80 4.67 4.67
C VAL A 83 -6.78 4.95 5.80
N TRP A 84 -6.36 5.66 6.85
CA TRP A 84 -7.23 5.92 8.01
C TRP A 84 -8.46 6.77 7.65
N PRO A 85 -8.36 7.85 6.85
CA PRO A 85 -9.54 8.56 6.38
C PRO A 85 -10.54 7.64 5.67
N ALA A 86 -10.07 6.75 4.79
CA ALA A 86 -10.96 5.81 4.10
C ALA A 86 -11.62 4.80 5.06
N LEU A 87 -10.88 4.28 6.05
CA LEU A 87 -11.42 3.34 7.04
C LEU A 87 -12.43 3.99 8.01
N ASP A 88 -12.26 5.28 8.31
CA ASP A 88 -13.21 6.05 9.11
C ASP A 88 -14.50 6.35 8.34
N GLU A 89 -14.45 6.39 7.01
CA GLU A 89 -15.60 6.48 6.12
C GLU A 89 -16.28 5.12 5.82
N ASP A 90 -16.02 4.07 6.62
CA ASP A 90 -16.52 2.69 6.45
C ASP A 90 -16.19 2.07 5.08
N LYS A 91 -15.10 2.49 4.43
CA LYS A 91 -14.67 1.94 3.14
C LYS A 91 -13.85 0.66 3.31
N ILE A 92 -13.76 -0.11 2.23
CA ILE A 92 -12.77 -1.18 2.11
C ILE A 92 -11.50 -0.58 1.53
N VAL A 93 -10.37 -0.73 2.20
CA VAL A 93 -9.05 -0.37 1.66
C VAL A 93 -8.35 -1.66 1.22
N LEU A 94 -8.03 -1.75 -0.07
CA LEU A 94 -7.29 -2.86 -0.66
C LEU A 94 -5.87 -2.37 -0.98
N CYS A 95 -4.87 -2.89 -0.28
CA CYS A 95 -3.48 -2.46 -0.38
C CYS A 95 -2.56 -3.56 -0.90
N ASP A 96 -1.84 -3.26 -1.98
CA ASP A 96 -0.74 -4.10 -2.48
C ASP A 96 0.49 -3.84 -1.60
N ARG A 97 0.84 -4.84 -0.76
CA ARG A 97 1.86 -4.77 0.31
C ARG A 97 1.56 -3.80 1.46
N PHE A 98 2.09 -4.08 2.63
CA PHE A 98 2.02 -3.23 3.82
C PHE A 98 3.22 -3.42 4.76
N VAL A 99 3.45 -4.59 5.36
CA VAL A 99 4.56 -4.81 6.35
C VAL A 99 5.44 -6.01 5.98
N ASP A 100 5.58 -6.28 4.68
CA ASP A 100 6.65 -7.16 4.19
C ASP A 100 8.03 -6.49 4.40
#